data_AF-A0A644Y354-F1
#
_entry.id   AF-A0A644Y354-F1
#
_cell.length_a   1.000
_cell.length_b   1.000
_cell.length_c   1.000
_cell.angle_alpha   90.00
_cell.angle_beta   90.00
_cell.angle_gamma   90.00
#
_symmetry.space_group_name_H-M   'P 1'
#
loop_
_entity.id
_entity.type
_entity.pdbx_description
1 polymer ?
#
loop_
_entity_poly.entity_id
_entity_poly.type
_entity_poly.pdbx_seq_one_letter_code
_entity_poly.pdbx_strand_id
1 'polypeptide(L)'
;MKSFMGYISDLKTDLEKLEIRYQNQPAYPGKSIVLKGKALIIEAMQLKYSSEFFAGIDAKRDDYLTFAEEYDPIEKFFSGDQIGIFDKAIRLMKIYDESKTFIVDTLIESVVGEIKEILKSRTPYRQIFKLPELLDKFLELYGKLLVTMRKPVTAAIEEARKRVFDELKGKKCNEIISDKFYDRFKEISDKAEHCNNVATLQNIKVEADALKVRLLNEIASEEAKLEPPVVMPPMEGSETQLQPAPKPKIKKQKTISIKSVTVESTWQLETPEDVKRYIAALESKLINTLEEDTVINIEF
;
A
#
# COMPACT_ATOMS: atom_id res chain seq x y z
N MET A 1 -34.66 -9.09 44.02
CA MET A 1 -35.13 -9.30 42.63
C MET A 1 -35.19 -8.01 41.82
N LYS A 2 -35.98 -6.99 42.19
CA LYS A 2 -36.08 -5.73 41.40
C LYS A 2 -34.73 -5.01 41.21
N SER A 3 -33.92 -4.91 42.26
CA SER A 3 -32.57 -4.32 42.19
C SER A 3 -31.63 -5.12 41.27
N PHE A 4 -31.65 -6.45 41.40
CA PHE A 4 -30.89 -7.36 40.52
C PHE A 4 -31.30 -7.20 39.05
N MET A 5 -32.61 -7.13 38.77
CA MET A 5 -33.13 -6.91 37.41
C MET A 5 -32.68 -5.56 36.82
N GLY A 6 -32.59 -4.52 37.66
CA GLY A 6 -31.98 -3.24 37.25
C GLY A 6 -30.52 -3.40 36.86
N TYR A 7 -29.71 -4.00 37.74
CA TYR A 7 -28.28 -4.22 37.49
C TYR A 7 -28.01 -5.03 36.22
N ILE A 8 -28.70 -6.15 36.01
CA ILE A 8 -28.48 -6.98 34.81
C ILE A 8 -28.98 -6.29 33.54
N SER A 9 -29.96 -5.38 33.63
CA SER A 9 -30.41 -4.57 32.48
C SER A 9 -29.33 -3.58 32.04
N ASP A 10 -28.67 -2.93 33.01
CA ASP A 10 -27.55 -2.02 32.74
C ASP A 10 -26.37 -2.80 32.16
N LEU A 11 -26.02 -3.93 32.78
CA LEU A 11 -24.95 -4.81 32.30
C LEU A 11 -25.23 -5.35 30.88
N LYS A 12 -26.48 -5.73 30.56
CA LYS A 12 -26.87 -6.10 29.19
C LYS A 12 -26.56 -4.98 28.20
N THR A 13 -26.88 -3.75 28.55
CA THR A 13 -26.64 -2.58 27.71
C THR A 13 -25.15 -2.36 27.50
N ASP A 14 -24.33 -2.53 28.54
CA ASP A 14 -22.87 -2.41 28.42
C ASP A 14 -22.25 -3.52 27.57
N LEU A 15 -22.71 -4.77 27.71
CA LEU A 15 -22.28 -5.87 26.84
C LEU A 15 -22.69 -5.63 25.38
N GLU A 16 -23.87 -5.04 25.12
CA GLU A 16 -24.30 -4.65 23.77
C GLU A 16 -23.41 -3.55 23.18
N LYS A 17 -22.97 -2.57 23.97
CA LYS A 17 -21.97 -1.59 23.53
C LYS A 17 -20.64 -2.25 23.19
N LEU A 18 -20.20 -3.23 23.99
CA LEU A 18 -18.97 -3.98 23.71
C LEU A 18 -19.07 -4.79 22.41
N GLU A 19 -20.22 -5.41 22.12
CA GLU A 19 -20.44 -6.10 20.84
C GLU A 19 -20.19 -5.18 19.63
N ILE A 20 -20.68 -3.94 19.66
CA ILE A 20 -20.44 -2.96 18.60
C ILE A 20 -18.94 -2.68 18.47
N ARG A 21 -18.21 -2.55 19.59
CA ARG A 21 -16.75 -2.38 19.57
C ARG A 21 -16.05 -3.57 18.91
N TYR A 22 -16.47 -4.80 19.19
CA TYR A 22 -15.93 -6.01 18.55
C TYR A 22 -16.33 -6.16 17.07
N GLN A 23 -17.41 -5.54 16.61
CA GLN A 23 -17.75 -5.47 15.18
C GLN A 23 -16.79 -4.52 14.45
N ASN A 24 -16.51 -3.36 15.06
CA ASN A 24 -15.59 -2.37 14.50
C ASN A 24 -14.14 -2.83 14.52
N GLN A 25 -13.73 -3.56 15.57
CA GLN A 25 -12.38 -4.10 15.72
C GLN A 25 -12.43 -5.56 16.17
N PRO A 26 -12.42 -6.52 15.22
CA PRO A 26 -12.48 -7.96 15.52
C PRO A 26 -11.25 -8.51 16.26
N ALA A 27 -10.13 -7.77 16.27
CA ALA A 27 -8.89 -8.20 16.91
C ALA A 27 -8.88 -8.05 18.44
N TYR A 28 -9.88 -7.40 19.04
CA TYR A 28 -9.94 -7.26 20.50
C TYR A 28 -10.15 -8.61 21.21
N PRO A 29 -9.48 -8.84 22.35
CA PRO A 29 -9.61 -10.06 23.14
C PRO A 29 -10.95 -10.10 23.90
N GLY A 30 -11.46 -11.28 24.21
CA GLY A 30 -12.61 -11.44 25.12
C GLY A 30 -14.00 -11.45 24.47
N LYS A 31 -14.11 -11.36 23.14
CA LYS A 31 -15.40 -11.36 22.42
C LYS A 31 -16.31 -12.54 22.82
N SER A 32 -15.76 -13.74 22.91
CA SER A 32 -16.53 -14.94 23.28
C SER A 32 -17.10 -14.87 24.70
N ILE A 33 -16.38 -14.25 25.63
CA ILE A 33 -16.78 -14.11 27.03
C ILE A 33 -17.95 -13.12 27.12
N VAL A 34 -17.86 -12.00 26.40
CA VAL A 34 -18.94 -10.99 26.32
C VAL A 34 -20.23 -11.59 25.74
N LEU A 35 -20.12 -12.38 24.66
CA LEU A 35 -21.29 -13.05 24.06
C LEU A 35 -21.93 -14.07 25.01
N LYS A 36 -21.12 -14.87 25.71
CA LYS A 36 -21.61 -15.82 26.73
C LYS A 36 -22.29 -15.10 27.89
N GLY A 37 -21.67 -14.05 28.43
CA GLY A 37 -22.22 -13.26 29.52
C GLY A 37 -23.56 -12.63 29.18
N LYS A 38 -23.69 -12.08 27.96
CA LYS A 38 -24.95 -11.52 27.49
C LYS A 38 -26.05 -12.57 27.40
N ALA A 39 -25.74 -13.78 26.92
CA ALA A 39 -26.70 -14.87 26.88
C ALA A 39 -27.17 -15.26 28.30
N LEU A 40 -26.25 -15.38 29.27
CA LEU A 40 -26.55 -15.66 30.67
C LEU A 40 -27.46 -14.60 31.30
N ILE A 41 -27.26 -13.32 30.95
CA ILE A 41 -28.07 -12.21 31.42
C ILE A 41 -29.45 -12.21 30.77
N ILE A 42 -29.54 -12.39 29.46
CA ILE A 42 -30.82 -12.44 28.74
C ILE A 42 -31.70 -13.58 29.29
N GLU A 43 -31.09 -14.73 29.59
CA GLU A 43 -31.79 -15.84 30.21
C GLU A 43 -32.27 -15.52 31.62
N ALA A 44 -31.41 -14.91 32.46
CA ALA A 44 -31.79 -14.47 33.80
C ALA A 44 -32.97 -13.47 33.78
N MET A 45 -33.03 -12.59 32.78
CA MET A 45 -34.12 -11.62 32.60
C MET A 45 -35.47 -12.27 32.26
N GLN A 46 -35.49 -13.52 31.76
CA GLN A 46 -36.75 -14.24 31.50
C GLN A 46 -37.39 -14.84 32.76
N LEU A 47 -36.65 -14.94 33.87
CA LEU A 47 -37.13 -15.49 35.13
C LEU A 47 -38.02 -14.48 35.85
N LYS A 48 -39.32 -14.52 35.58
CA LYS A 48 -40.32 -13.54 36.07
C LYS A 48 -40.85 -13.87 37.47
N TYR A 49 -40.86 -15.14 37.85
CA TYR A 49 -41.40 -15.60 39.13
C TYR A 49 -40.28 -15.83 40.15
N SER A 50 -40.53 -15.49 41.41
CA SER A 50 -39.53 -15.52 42.48
C SER A 50 -38.91 -16.92 42.68
N SER A 51 -39.72 -17.98 42.69
CA SER A 51 -39.25 -19.36 42.87
C SER A 51 -38.37 -19.83 41.72
N GLU A 52 -38.77 -19.55 40.48
CA GLU A 52 -37.99 -19.86 39.27
C GLU A 52 -36.69 -19.06 39.21
N PHE A 53 -36.73 -17.81 39.65
CA PHE A 53 -35.55 -16.96 39.71
C PHE A 53 -34.48 -17.54 40.64
N PHE A 54 -34.81 -17.85 41.89
CA PHE A 54 -33.81 -18.37 42.83
C PHE A 54 -33.28 -19.73 42.40
N ALA A 55 -34.14 -20.65 41.95
CA ALA A 55 -33.72 -21.95 41.46
C ALA A 55 -32.88 -21.87 40.18
N GLY A 56 -33.26 -21.00 39.23
CA GLY A 56 -32.55 -20.83 37.96
C GLY A 56 -31.18 -20.17 38.13
N ILE A 57 -31.08 -19.17 39.01
CA ILE A 57 -29.79 -18.53 39.33
C ILE A 57 -28.87 -19.51 40.06
N ASP A 58 -29.39 -20.29 41.02
CA ASP A 58 -28.61 -21.29 41.75
C ASP A 58 -28.10 -22.40 40.81
N ALA A 59 -28.95 -22.87 39.88
CA ALA A 59 -28.59 -23.88 38.90
C ALA A 59 -27.44 -23.47 37.95
N LYS A 60 -27.25 -22.16 37.72
CA LYS A 60 -26.17 -21.61 36.87
C LYS A 60 -25.15 -20.78 37.64
N ARG A 61 -25.10 -20.96 38.96
CA ARG A 61 -24.24 -20.17 39.84
C ARG A 61 -22.78 -20.15 39.37
N ASP A 62 -22.23 -21.31 39.02
CA ASP A 62 -20.84 -21.43 38.59
C ASP A 62 -20.57 -20.74 37.25
N ASP A 63 -21.54 -20.73 36.34
CA ASP A 63 -21.46 -20.00 35.06
C ASP A 63 -21.40 -18.48 35.30
N TYR A 64 -22.22 -17.98 36.23
CA TYR A 64 -22.20 -16.55 36.61
C TYR A 64 -20.90 -16.17 37.31
N LEU A 65 -20.37 -17.02 38.20
CA LEU A 65 -19.09 -16.78 38.87
C LEU A 65 -17.93 -16.78 37.87
N THR A 66 -17.88 -17.78 36.99
CA THR A 66 -16.87 -17.87 35.92
C THR A 66 -16.93 -16.64 35.02
N PHE A 67 -18.14 -16.22 34.60
CA PHE A 67 -18.30 -15.02 33.80
C PHE A 67 -17.80 -13.77 34.53
N ALA A 68 -18.13 -13.60 35.82
CA ALA A 68 -17.66 -12.44 36.58
C ALA A 68 -16.13 -12.37 36.66
N GLU A 69 -15.46 -13.51 36.88
CA GLU A 69 -14.00 -13.60 36.92
C GLU A 69 -13.36 -13.32 35.56
N GLU A 70 -13.92 -13.86 34.48
CA GLU A 70 -13.40 -13.69 33.12
C GLU A 70 -13.72 -12.29 32.53
N TYR A 71 -14.80 -11.65 32.97
CA TYR A 71 -15.24 -10.34 32.49
C TYR A 71 -14.49 -9.16 33.12
N ASP A 72 -14.11 -9.25 34.40
CA ASP A 72 -13.35 -8.21 35.11
C ASP A 72 -12.13 -7.68 34.31
N PRO A 73 -11.23 -8.51 33.76
CA PRO A 73 -10.12 -8.01 32.96
C PRO A 73 -10.55 -7.40 31.62
N ILE A 74 -11.67 -7.84 31.04
CA ILE A 74 -12.23 -7.26 29.80
C ILE A 74 -12.74 -5.85 30.08
N GLU A 75 -13.51 -5.68 31.16
CA GLU A 75 -14.03 -4.38 31.56
C GLU A 75 -12.89 -3.39 31.83
N LYS A 76 -11.86 -3.81 32.57
CA LYS A 76 -10.65 -3.00 32.82
C LYS A 76 -9.88 -2.66 31.55
N PHE A 77 -9.82 -3.59 30.59
CA PHE A 77 -9.19 -3.33 29.30
C PHE A 77 -9.89 -2.19 28.53
N PHE A 78 -11.22 -2.21 28.46
CA PHE A 78 -11.99 -1.22 27.71
C PHE A 78 -12.16 0.13 28.43
N SER A 79 -12.05 0.16 29.76
CA SER A 79 -12.16 1.36 30.59
C SER A 79 -10.82 2.04 30.90
N GLY A 80 -9.69 1.33 30.76
CA GLY A 80 -8.35 1.84 31.02
C GLY A 80 -7.52 2.13 29.77
N ASP A 81 -6.22 2.40 29.98
CA ASP A 81 -5.28 2.76 28.91
C ASP A 81 -4.84 1.58 28.03
N GLN A 82 -5.12 0.35 28.46
CA GLN A 82 -4.72 -0.86 27.75
C GLN A 82 -5.28 -0.92 26.33
N ILE A 83 -6.52 -0.44 26.12
CA ILE A 83 -7.11 -0.37 24.77
C ILE A 83 -6.29 0.50 23.82
N GLY A 84 -5.81 1.66 24.27
CA GLY A 84 -5.01 2.56 23.44
C GLY A 84 -3.67 1.96 23.03
N ILE A 85 -3.03 1.23 23.95
CA ILE A 85 -1.78 0.48 23.68
C ILE A 85 -2.05 -0.62 22.64
N PHE A 86 -3.14 -1.37 22.83
CA PHE A 86 -3.52 -2.47 21.95
C PHE A 86 -3.90 -1.98 20.54
N ASP A 87 -4.60 -0.85 20.43
CA ASP A 87 -4.92 -0.19 19.16
C ASP A 87 -3.65 0.27 18.42
N LYS A 88 -2.69 0.87 19.14
CA LYS A 88 -1.39 1.23 18.57
C LYS A 88 -0.69 -0.02 18.01
N ALA A 89 -0.72 -1.12 18.74
CA ALA A 89 -0.14 -2.39 18.29
C ALA A 89 -0.84 -2.94 17.03
N ILE A 90 -2.17 -3.02 17.01
CA ILE A 90 -2.93 -3.49 15.83
C ILE A 90 -2.58 -2.66 14.60
N ARG A 91 -2.57 -1.32 14.73
CA ARG A 91 -2.27 -0.41 13.62
C ARG A 91 -0.85 -0.62 13.08
N LEU A 92 0.15 -0.72 13.95
CA LEU A 92 1.54 -0.93 13.52
C LEU A 92 1.75 -2.30 12.90
N MET A 93 1.13 -3.34 13.46
CA MET A 93 1.19 -4.69 12.88
C MET A 93 0.52 -4.76 11.51
N LYS A 94 -0.55 -3.99 11.28
CA LYS A 94 -1.17 -3.88 9.95
C LYS A 94 -0.20 -3.31 8.91
N ILE A 95 0.51 -2.22 9.23
CA ILE A 95 1.52 -1.62 8.33
C ILE A 95 2.63 -2.64 8.00
N TYR A 96 3.09 -3.38 9.01
CA TYR A 96 4.04 -4.46 8.81
C TYR A 96 3.45 -5.56 7.90
N ASP A 97 2.25 -6.04 8.18
CA ASP A 97 1.64 -7.15 7.44
C ASP A 97 1.39 -6.83 5.96
N GLU A 98 1.09 -5.57 5.64
CA GLU A 98 0.97 -5.07 4.26
C GLU A 98 2.29 -5.09 3.49
N SER A 99 3.43 -5.13 4.18
CA SER A 99 4.75 -4.98 3.57
C SER A 99 5.78 -6.06 3.91
N LYS A 100 5.39 -7.05 4.73
CA LYS A 100 6.26 -8.11 5.26
C LYS A 100 7.06 -8.87 4.21
N THR A 101 6.55 -9.02 2.99
CA THR A 101 7.24 -9.72 1.89
C THR A 101 8.50 -9.01 1.42
N PHE A 102 8.65 -7.72 1.73
CA PHE A 102 9.79 -6.89 1.36
C PHE A 102 10.77 -6.68 2.53
N ILE A 103 10.46 -7.25 3.69
CA ILE A 103 11.24 -7.07 4.92
C ILE A 103 11.99 -8.37 5.15
N VAL A 104 13.31 -8.31 5.06
CA VAL A 104 14.21 -9.44 5.34
C VAL A 104 15.12 -9.03 6.48
N ASP A 105 14.55 -8.94 7.67
CA ASP A 105 15.25 -8.51 8.89
C ASP A 105 14.77 -9.34 10.08
N THR A 106 15.63 -10.25 10.53
CA THR A 106 15.33 -11.20 11.61
C THR A 106 15.03 -10.52 12.95
N LEU A 107 15.58 -9.32 13.22
CA LEU A 107 15.31 -8.59 14.46
C LEU A 107 13.92 -7.98 14.42
N ILE A 108 13.52 -7.39 13.30
CA ILE A 108 12.16 -6.88 13.11
C ILE A 108 11.15 -8.03 13.20
N GLU A 109 11.42 -9.14 12.51
CA GLU A 109 10.56 -10.33 12.52
C GLU A 109 10.37 -10.90 13.94
N SER A 110 11.44 -10.96 14.74
CA SER A 110 11.39 -11.42 16.13
C SER A 110 10.48 -10.52 16.98
N VAL A 111 10.69 -9.20 16.93
CA VAL A 111 9.90 -8.23 17.72
C VAL A 111 8.42 -8.26 17.30
N VAL A 112 8.16 -8.35 15.99
CA VAL A 112 6.80 -8.51 15.46
C VAL A 112 6.17 -9.82 15.93
N GLY A 113 6.94 -10.91 16.00
CA GLY A 113 6.52 -12.18 16.56
C GLY A 113 6.00 -12.02 17.98
N GLU A 114 6.80 -11.42 18.87
CA GLU A 114 6.45 -11.17 20.28
C GLU A 114 5.18 -10.31 20.41
N ILE A 115 5.05 -9.24 19.61
CA ILE A 115 3.84 -8.40 19.60
C ILE A 115 2.62 -9.22 19.18
N LYS A 116 2.75 -10.03 18.12
CA LYS A 116 1.64 -10.83 17.58
C LYS A 116 1.23 -11.95 18.52
N GLU A 117 2.15 -12.53 19.28
CA GLU A 117 1.81 -13.50 20.32
C GLU A 117 0.89 -12.88 21.38
N ILE A 118 1.19 -11.66 21.82
CA ILE A 118 0.32 -10.93 22.75
C ILE A 118 -1.03 -10.63 22.09
N LEU A 119 -1.05 -10.09 20.86
CA LEU A 119 -2.30 -9.74 20.17
C LEU A 119 -3.23 -10.94 19.90
N LYS A 120 -2.65 -12.13 19.69
CA LYS A 120 -3.40 -13.37 19.41
C LYS A 120 -3.76 -14.16 20.67
N SER A 121 -3.22 -13.80 21.82
CA SER A 121 -3.52 -14.46 23.09
C SER A 121 -5.00 -14.28 23.45
N ARG A 122 -5.63 -15.35 23.96
CA ARG A 122 -7.02 -15.30 24.44
C ARG A 122 -7.19 -14.40 25.67
N THR A 123 -6.13 -14.29 26.48
CA THR A 123 -6.11 -13.54 27.74
C THR A 123 -4.85 -12.67 27.82
N PRO A 124 -4.72 -11.62 26.99
CA PRO A 124 -3.48 -10.85 26.87
C PRO A 124 -3.28 -9.85 28.01
N TYR A 125 -4.27 -9.63 28.87
CA TYR A 125 -4.34 -8.50 29.81
C TYR A 125 -3.11 -8.34 30.71
N ARG A 126 -2.47 -9.45 31.11
CA ARG A 126 -1.24 -9.45 31.92
C ARG A 126 0.04 -9.26 31.12
N GLN A 127 -0.03 -9.23 29.79
CA GLN A 127 1.10 -9.09 28.89
C GLN A 127 1.08 -7.75 28.13
N ILE A 128 -0.06 -7.05 28.11
CA ILE A 128 -0.22 -5.75 27.43
C ILE A 128 0.81 -4.72 27.92
N PHE A 129 1.24 -4.78 29.18
CA PHE A 129 2.27 -3.87 29.70
C PHE A 129 3.63 -3.99 28.98
N LYS A 130 3.89 -5.10 28.28
CA LYS A 130 5.10 -5.32 27.48
C LYS A 130 5.02 -4.65 26.11
N LEU A 131 3.82 -4.38 25.61
CA LEU A 131 3.62 -3.82 24.27
C LEU A 131 4.30 -2.47 24.08
N PRO A 132 4.26 -1.49 25.02
CA PRO A 132 4.93 -0.20 24.81
C PRO A 132 6.40 -0.33 24.41
N GLU A 133 7.18 -1.11 25.16
CA GLU A 133 8.60 -1.35 24.87
C GLU A 133 8.81 -2.07 23.53
N LEU A 134 8.02 -3.11 23.26
CA LEU A 134 8.08 -3.83 21.98
C LEU A 134 7.73 -2.94 20.79
N LEU A 135 6.72 -2.07 20.94
CA LEU A 135 6.28 -1.16 19.89
C LEU A 135 7.32 -0.07 19.63
N ASP A 136 7.98 0.45 20.67
CA ASP A 136 9.03 1.45 20.50
C ASP A 136 10.26 0.85 19.83
N LYS A 137 10.65 -0.38 20.21
CA LYS A 137 11.70 -1.14 19.53
C LYS A 137 11.34 -1.42 18.06
N PHE A 138 10.09 -1.79 17.78
CA PHE A 138 9.60 -1.97 16.41
C PHE A 138 9.71 -0.67 15.61
N LEU A 139 9.24 0.46 16.16
CA LEU A 139 9.29 1.76 15.50
C LEU A 139 10.73 2.19 15.17
N GLU A 140 11.67 1.96 16.08
CA GLU A 140 13.08 2.26 15.85
C GLU A 140 13.66 1.41 14.70
N LEU A 141 13.50 0.08 14.77
CA LEU A 141 14.04 -0.83 13.76
C LEU A 141 13.39 -0.60 12.39
N TYR A 142 12.07 -0.54 12.37
CA TYR A 142 11.30 -0.33 11.14
C TYR A 142 11.55 1.06 10.55
N GLY A 143 11.74 2.10 11.38
CA GLY A 143 12.15 3.42 10.94
C GLY A 143 13.52 3.43 10.25
N LYS A 144 14.52 2.75 10.81
CA LYS A 144 15.84 2.58 10.19
C LYS A 144 15.76 1.85 8.85
N LEU A 145 14.92 0.81 8.77
CA LEU A 145 14.67 0.09 7.54
C LEU A 145 14.05 1.01 6.48
N LEU A 146 13.02 1.79 6.84
CA LEU A 146 12.37 2.74 5.92
C LEU A 146 13.38 3.75 5.36
N VAL A 147 14.24 4.33 6.20
CA VAL A 147 15.29 5.27 5.75
C VAL A 147 16.22 4.60 4.75
N THR A 148 16.63 3.36 5.03
CA THR A 148 17.53 2.59 4.14
C THR A 148 16.86 2.29 2.81
N MET A 149 15.61 1.84 2.83
CA MET A 149 14.82 1.49 1.64
C MET A 149 14.41 2.73 0.83
N ARG A 150 14.29 3.90 1.46
CA ARG A 150 13.96 5.15 0.78
C ARG A 150 15.11 5.65 -0.10
N LYS A 151 16.37 5.47 0.30
CA LYS A 151 17.54 5.91 -0.47
C LYS A 151 17.51 5.50 -1.96
N PRO A 152 17.35 4.21 -2.32
CA PRO A 152 17.29 3.80 -3.72
C PRO A 152 16.02 4.31 -4.43
N VAL A 153 14.92 4.57 -3.72
CA VAL A 153 13.69 5.15 -4.29
C VAL A 153 13.92 6.62 -4.64
N THR A 154 14.48 7.41 -3.72
CA THR A 154 14.83 8.82 -3.96
C THR A 154 15.84 8.94 -5.09
N ALA A 155 16.85 8.06 -5.15
CA ALA A 155 17.81 8.03 -6.26
C ALA A 155 17.12 7.76 -7.60
N ALA A 156 16.19 6.81 -7.66
CA ALA A 156 15.43 6.51 -8.88
C ALA A 156 14.52 7.68 -9.32
N ILE A 157 13.90 8.39 -8.36
CA ILE A 157 13.11 9.59 -8.66
C ILE A 157 14.01 10.68 -9.26
N GLU A 158 15.17 10.93 -8.66
CA GLU A 158 16.07 11.99 -9.12
C GLU A 158 16.72 11.65 -10.46
N GLU A 159 17.03 10.37 -10.71
CA GLU A 159 17.49 9.89 -12.01
C GLU A 159 16.41 10.06 -13.10
N ALA A 160 15.17 9.66 -12.81
CA ALA A 160 14.02 9.87 -13.70
C ALA A 160 13.80 11.36 -14.01
N ARG A 161 13.87 12.21 -12.98
CA ARG A 161 13.77 13.66 -13.11
C ARG A 161 14.87 14.21 -14.00
N LYS A 162 16.13 13.87 -13.70
CA LYS A 162 17.28 14.31 -14.48
C LYS A 162 17.13 13.92 -15.95
N ARG A 163 16.75 12.67 -16.24
CA ARG A 163 16.53 12.17 -17.61
C ARG A 163 15.48 12.98 -18.38
N VAL A 164 14.37 13.33 -17.74
CA VAL A 164 13.29 14.13 -18.34
C VAL A 164 13.75 15.57 -18.61
N PHE A 165 14.41 16.21 -17.63
CA PHE A 165 14.89 17.58 -17.81
C PHE A 165 16.08 17.68 -18.78
N ASP A 166 16.91 16.64 -18.88
CA ASP A 166 17.96 16.57 -19.91
C ASP A 166 17.36 16.47 -21.32
N GLU A 167 16.23 15.76 -21.50
CA GLU A 167 15.48 15.74 -22.76
C GLU A 167 14.81 17.09 -23.08
N LEU A 168 14.37 17.82 -22.05
CA LEU A 168 13.67 19.08 -22.19
C LEU A 168 14.62 20.24 -22.56
N LYS A 169 15.90 20.14 -22.20
CA LYS A 169 16.91 21.18 -22.50
C LYS A 169 17.01 21.41 -24.01
N GLY A 170 16.90 22.69 -24.40
CA GLY A 170 17.02 23.12 -25.79
C GLY A 170 15.77 22.91 -26.65
N LYS A 171 14.68 22.34 -26.10
CA LYS A 171 13.40 22.19 -26.79
C LYS A 171 12.54 23.44 -26.66
N LYS A 172 11.72 23.70 -27.67
CA LYS A 172 10.84 24.89 -27.73
C LYS A 172 9.72 24.82 -26.68
N CYS A 173 9.26 23.60 -26.36
CA CYS A 173 8.22 23.40 -25.35
C CYS A 173 8.67 23.64 -23.90
N ASN A 174 9.97 23.87 -23.64
CA ASN A 174 10.55 23.93 -22.29
C ASN A 174 9.83 24.92 -21.36
N GLU A 175 9.70 26.19 -21.77
CA GLU A 175 9.07 27.24 -20.95
C GLU A 175 7.58 26.99 -20.66
N ILE A 176 6.93 26.14 -21.46
CA ILE A 176 5.49 25.84 -21.34
C ILE A 176 5.24 24.73 -20.33
N ILE A 177 6.10 23.71 -20.29
CA ILE A 177 5.84 22.46 -19.55
C ILE A 177 6.77 22.22 -18.36
N SER A 178 7.85 22.99 -18.23
CA SER A 178 8.86 22.82 -17.17
C SER A 178 8.25 22.88 -15.75
N ASP A 179 7.45 23.89 -15.45
CA ASP A 179 6.85 24.07 -14.11
C ASP A 179 5.93 22.90 -13.75
N LYS A 180 5.08 22.48 -14.71
CA LYS A 180 4.20 21.32 -14.56
C LYS A 180 4.98 20.04 -14.25
N PHE A 181 6.15 19.85 -14.86
CA PHE A 181 6.97 18.66 -14.62
C PHE A 181 7.68 18.73 -13.28
N TYR A 182 8.13 19.93 -12.88
CA TYR A 182 8.68 20.16 -11.55
C TYR A 182 7.69 19.77 -10.45
N ASP A 183 6.43 20.22 -10.56
CA ASP A 183 5.38 19.89 -9.58
C ASP A 183 5.12 18.38 -9.51
N ARG A 184 5.04 17.70 -10.65
CA ARG A 184 4.85 16.22 -10.68
C ARG A 184 6.00 15.46 -10.01
N PHE A 185 7.25 15.89 -10.22
CA PHE A 185 8.39 15.28 -9.54
C PHE A 185 8.46 15.65 -8.06
N LYS A 186 7.99 16.84 -7.67
CA LYS A 186 7.85 17.22 -6.27
C LYS A 186 6.81 16.37 -5.57
N GLU A 187 5.62 16.16 -6.14
CA GLU A 187 4.57 15.32 -5.59
C GLU A 187 5.05 13.89 -5.28
N ILE A 188 5.75 13.24 -6.22
CA ILE A 188 6.27 11.89 -6.01
C ILE A 188 7.44 11.85 -5.01
N SER A 189 8.25 12.91 -4.94
CA SER A 189 9.32 13.04 -3.94
C SER A 189 8.74 13.21 -2.54
N ASP A 190 7.77 14.09 -2.37
CA ASP A 190 7.06 14.33 -1.11
C ASP A 190 6.35 13.04 -0.65
N LYS A 191 5.75 12.30 -1.59
CA LYS A 191 5.15 10.99 -1.33
C LYS A 191 6.18 9.98 -0.81
N ALA A 192 7.40 9.95 -1.36
CA ALA A 192 8.46 9.06 -0.89
C ALA A 192 8.99 9.47 0.51
N GLU A 193 9.11 10.77 0.77
CA GLU A 193 9.60 11.31 2.03
C GLU A 193 8.67 11.05 3.22
N HIS A 194 7.36 11.11 3.01
CA HIS A 194 6.36 10.90 4.07
C HIS A 194 5.86 9.46 4.13
N CYS A 195 6.37 8.57 3.27
CA CYS A 195 5.94 7.18 3.24
C CYS A 195 6.44 6.41 4.48
N ASN A 196 5.50 5.71 5.12
CA ASN A 196 5.73 4.85 6.28
C ASN A 196 5.50 3.35 5.99
N ASN A 197 5.28 2.98 4.72
CA ASN A 197 5.00 1.61 4.32
C ASN A 197 6.03 1.15 3.27
N VAL A 198 6.73 0.04 3.53
CA VAL A 198 7.80 -0.45 2.64
C VAL A 198 7.25 -0.88 1.27
N ALA A 199 6.08 -1.52 1.22
CA ALA A 199 5.48 -1.92 -0.06
C ALA A 199 5.10 -0.69 -0.90
N THR A 200 4.55 0.35 -0.26
CA THR A 200 4.26 1.62 -0.92
C THR A 200 5.54 2.30 -1.42
N LEU A 201 6.64 2.30 -0.64
CA LEU A 201 7.94 2.80 -1.10
C LEU A 201 8.43 2.07 -2.36
N GLN A 202 8.31 0.74 -2.42
CA GLN A 202 8.67 -0.04 -3.61
C GLN A 202 7.79 0.33 -4.81
N ASN A 203 6.49 0.55 -4.59
CA ASN A 203 5.59 0.97 -5.65
C ASN A 203 5.95 2.37 -6.19
N ILE A 204 6.39 3.29 -5.33
CA ILE A 204 6.82 4.63 -5.74
C ILE A 204 7.98 4.57 -6.75
N LYS A 205 8.90 3.61 -6.61
CA LYS A 205 9.97 3.41 -7.60
C LYS A 205 9.41 3.08 -8.99
N VAL A 206 8.35 2.27 -9.05
CA VAL A 206 7.66 1.93 -10.30
C VAL A 206 6.87 3.12 -10.84
N GLU A 207 6.21 3.87 -9.97
CA GLU A 207 5.51 5.11 -10.34
C GLU A 207 6.46 6.14 -10.93
N ALA A 208 7.68 6.28 -10.40
CA ALA A 208 8.69 7.21 -10.90
C ALA A 208 9.15 6.85 -12.33
N ASP A 209 9.35 5.56 -12.61
CA ASP A 209 9.70 5.08 -13.96
C ASP A 209 8.53 5.28 -14.94
N ALA A 210 7.30 4.99 -14.52
CA ALA A 210 6.12 5.26 -15.34
C ALA A 210 5.93 6.76 -15.61
N LEU A 211 6.20 7.61 -14.61
CA LEU A 211 6.18 9.06 -14.76
C LEU A 211 7.23 9.51 -15.77
N LYS A 212 8.48 9.03 -15.65
CA LYS A 212 9.57 9.29 -16.62
C LYS A 212 9.10 9.07 -18.06
N VAL A 213 8.61 7.86 -18.36
CA VAL A 213 8.15 7.48 -19.70
C VAL A 213 7.00 8.37 -20.17
N ARG A 214 6.04 8.67 -19.29
CA ARG A 214 4.91 9.55 -19.62
C ARG A 214 5.40 10.96 -19.99
N LEU A 215 6.29 11.54 -19.20
CA LEU A 215 6.79 12.89 -19.45
C LEU A 215 7.65 12.97 -20.72
N LEU A 216 8.49 11.96 -21.00
CA LEU A 216 9.25 11.90 -22.26
C LEU A 216 8.33 11.86 -23.48
N ASN A 217 7.23 11.11 -23.42
CA ASN A 217 6.21 11.12 -24.47
C ASN A 217 5.48 12.47 -24.58
N GLU A 218 5.20 13.14 -23.46
CA GLU A 218 4.59 14.46 -23.44
C GLU A 218 5.51 15.51 -24.10
N ILE A 219 6.82 15.47 -23.83
CA ILE A 219 7.83 16.31 -24.50
C ILE A 219 7.78 16.08 -26.01
N ALA A 220 7.85 14.82 -26.46
CA ALA A 220 7.81 14.47 -27.88
C ALA A 220 6.53 15.00 -28.56
N SER A 221 5.39 14.88 -27.88
CA SER A 221 4.11 15.34 -28.42
C SER A 221 4.01 16.87 -28.47
N GLU A 222 4.50 17.59 -27.47
CA GLU A 222 4.42 19.06 -27.45
C GLU A 222 5.44 19.67 -28.43
N GLU A 223 6.64 19.10 -28.54
CA GLU A 223 7.62 19.57 -29.52
C GLU A 223 7.10 19.38 -30.96
N ALA A 224 6.46 18.25 -31.26
CA ALA A 224 5.85 18.00 -32.57
C ALA A 224 4.70 18.97 -32.91
N LYS A 225 4.03 19.58 -31.92
CA LYS A 225 3.02 20.63 -32.15
C LYS A 225 3.63 22.00 -32.46
N LEU A 226 4.83 22.26 -31.94
CA LEU A 226 5.56 23.51 -32.08
C LEU A 226 6.50 23.53 -33.29
N GLU A 227 6.75 22.36 -33.91
CA GLU A 227 7.32 22.29 -35.24
C GLU A 227 6.29 22.79 -36.27
N PRO A 228 6.58 23.88 -37.01
CA PRO A 228 5.66 24.35 -38.03
C PRO A 228 5.52 23.26 -39.12
N PRO A 229 4.31 23.05 -39.69
CA PRO A 229 4.24 22.36 -40.97
C PRO A 229 5.15 23.12 -41.93
N VAL A 230 6.02 22.41 -42.66
CA VAL A 230 6.87 23.03 -43.67
C VAL A 230 5.95 23.66 -44.73
N VAL A 231 5.62 24.95 -44.57
CA VAL A 231 4.93 25.76 -45.57
C VAL A 231 6.03 26.37 -46.43
N MET A 232 6.17 25.87 -47.66
CA MET A 232 7.03 26.52 -48.65
C MET A 232 6.36 27.82 -49.13
N PRO A 233 7.14 28.88 -49.44
CA PRO A 233 6.64 30.07 -50.11
C PRO A 233 6.08 29.70 -51.50
N PRO A 234 5.13 30.47 -52.07
CA PRO A 234 4.67 30.25 -53.43
C PRO A 234 5.85 30.53 -54.38
N MET A 235 6.32 29.48 -55.07
CA MET A 235 7.33 29.63 -56.10
C MET A 235 6.60 30.06 -57.38
N GLU A 236 6.67 31.36 -57.70
CA GLU A 236 6.25 31.89 -58.99
C GLU A 236 7.09 31.28 -60.11
N GLY A 237 6.41 30.78 -61.15
CA GLY A 237 6.93 30.59 -62.49
C GLY A 237 7.90 29.43 -62.71
N SER A 238 7.39 28.30 -63.21
CA SER A 238 7.81 27.75 -64.53
C SER A 238 7.08 26.44 -64.82
N GLU A 239 6.49 26.33 -66.00
CA GLU A 239 5.89 25.11 -66.53
C GLU A 239 6.99 24.10 -66.87
N THR A 240 7.19 23.08 -66.03
CA THR A 240 7.76 21.80 -66.48
C THR A 240 7.29 20.68 -65.55
N GLN A 241 6.62 19.69 -66.13
CA GLN A 241 6.18 18.47 -65.43
C GLN A 241 7.41 17.68 -64.94
N LEU A 242 7.64 17.68 -63.63
CA LEU A 242 8.48 16.70 -62.93
C LEU A 242 7.68 16.18 -61.73
N GLN A 243 7.63 14.85 -61.61
CA GLN A 243 6.91 14.13 -60.57
C GLN A 243 7.30 14.61 -59.16
N PRO A 244 6.36 14.75 -58.21
CA PRO A 244 6.69 15.18 -56.86
C PRO A 244 7.50 14.07 -56.17
N ALA A 245 8.77 14.36 -55.88
CA ALA A 245 9.57 13.53 -54.99
C ALA A 245 8.83 13.35 -53.64
N PRO A 246 8.84 12.15 -53.03
CA PRO A 246 8.11 11.90 -51.80
C PRO A 246 8.69 12.79 -50.68
N LYS A 247 7.82 13.62 -50.10
CA LYS A 247 8.12 14.53 -48.98
C LYS A 247 8.73 13.73 -47.81
N PRO A 248 9.81 14.21 -47.16
CA PRO A 248 10.23 13.63 -45.88
C PRO A 248 9.14 13.91 -44.84
N LYS A 249 8.41 12.86 -44.44
CA LYS A 249 7.43 12.94 -43.35
C LYS A 249 8.18 13.09 -42.03
N ILE A 250 7.79 14.08 -41.22
CA ILE A 250 8.33 14.27 -39.87
C ILE A 250 7.96 13.01 -39.06
N LYS A 251 8.97 12.26 -38.60
CA LYS A 251 8.76 11.03 -37.85
C LYS A 251 8.33 11.36 -36.42
N LYS A 252 7.26 10.74 -35.94
CA LYS A 252 6.80 10.86 -34.55
C LYS A 252 7.82 10.24 -33.61
N GLN A 253 8.00 10.79 -32.42
CA GLN A 253 8.83 10.16 -31.38
C GLN A 253 7.94 9.50 -30.32
N LYS A 254 8.23 8.26 -29.97
CA LYS A 254 7.50 7.47 -28.95
C LYS A 254 8.51 6.81 -28.02
N THR A 255 8.31 6.97 -26.72
CA THR A 255 9.16 6.37 -25.68
C THR A 255 8.42 5.23 -25.01
N ILE A 256 9.04 4.05 -24.92
CA ILE A 256 8.51 2.85 -24.24
C ILE A 256 9.52 2.32 -23.22
N SER A 257 9.05 1.59 -22.21
CA SER A 257 9.93 0.90 -21.25
C SER A 257 10.43 -0.42 -21.84
N ILE A 258 11.69 -0.79 -21.59
CA ILE A 258 12.24 -2.10 -21.97
C ILE A 258 11.40 -3.27 -21.46
N LYS A 259 10.75 -3.11 -20.29
CA LYS A 259 9.86 -4.12 -19.69
C LYS A 259 8.64 -4.45 -20.55
N SER A 260 8.24 -3.54 -21.45
CA SER A 260 7.17 -3.79 -22.41
C SER A 260 7.59 -4.66 -23.59
N VAL A 261 8.90 -4.80 -23.80
CA VAL A 261 9.51 -5.55 -24.91
C VAL A 261 10.07 -6.89 -24.45
N THR A 262 10.62 -6.96 -23.23
CA THR A 262 11.12 -8.19 -22.61
C THR A 262 10.03 -8.94 -21.86
N VAL A 263 9.64 -10.13 -22.34
CA VAL A 263 8.56 -10.96 -21.75
C VAL A 263 9.05 -11.81 -20.59
N GLU A 264 10.30 -12.25 -20.62
CA GLU A 264 10.85 -13.15 -19.62
C GLU A 264 11.55 -12.39 -18.50
N SER A 265 11.20 -12.71 -17.25
CA SER A 265 11.80 -12.13 -16.05
C SER A 265 13.14 -12.78 -15.69
N THR A 266 13.52 -13.88 -16.33
CA THR A 266 14.77 -14.62 -16.07
C THR A 266 15.19 -15.39 -17.32
N TRP A 267 16.46 -15.32 -17.68
CA TRP A 267 17.06 -16.16 -18.73
C TRP A 267 17.87 -17.28 -18.09
N GLN A 268 17.72 -18.51 -18.59
CA GLN A 268 18.54 -19.64 -18.20
C GLN A 268 19.45 -20.03 -19.37
N LEU A 269 20.76 -19.92 -19.16
CA LEU A 269 21.74 -20.12 -20.22
C LEU A 269 22.63 -21.31 -19.86
N GLU A 270 22.53 -22.40 -20.61
CA GLU A 270 23.43 -23.56 -20.50
C GLU A 270 24.26 -23.73 -21.78
N THR A 271 23.66 -23.39 -22.93
CA THR A 271 24.26 -23.55 -24.26
C THR A 271 24.28 -22.23 -25.06
N PRO A 272 25.16 -22.10 -26.07
CA PRO A 272 25.13 -20.97 -27.00
C PRO A 272 23.79 -20.84 -27.75
N GLU A 273 23.06 -21.94 -27.93
CA GLU A 273 21.75 -22.00 -28.55
C GLU A 273 20.69 -21.27 -27.71
N ASP A 274 20.75 -21.38 -26.38
CA ASP A 274 19.85 -20.68 -25.46
C ASP A 274 19.99 -19.15 -25.61
N VAL A 275 21.22 -18.66 -25.72
CA VAL A 275 21.50 -17.23 -25.97
C VAL A 275 20.84 -16.78 -27.28
N LYS A 276 21.05 -17.52 -28.36
CA LYS A 276 20.46 -17.19 -29.68
C LYS A 276 18.94 -17.17 -29.62
N ARG A 277 18.33 -18.11 -28.89
CA ARG A 277 16.88 -18.18 -28.71
C ARG A 277 16.34 -16.94 -28.02
N TYR A 278 16.96 -16.50 -26.92
CA TYR A 278 16.51 -15.30 -26.19
C TYR A 278 16.70 -14.02 -26.99
N ILE A 279 17.83 -13.89 -27.68
CA ILE A 279 18.08 -12.75 -28.56
C ILE A 279 17.07 -12.72 -29.72
N ALA A 280 16.78 -13.85 -30.36
CA ALA A 280 15.79 -13.92 -31.45
C ALA A 280 14.37 -13.55 -30.97
N ALA A 281 13.99 -13.97 -29.76
CA ALA A 281 12.71 -13.58 -29.16
C ALA A 281 12.64 -12.06 -28.89
N LEU A 282 13.72 -11.48 -28.35
CA LEU A 282 13.83 -10.04 -28.13
C LEU A 282 13.80 -9.26 -29.45
N GLU A 283 14.56 -9.71 -30.45
CA GLU A 283 14.60 -9.12 -31.80
C GLU A 283 13.21 -9.11 -32.44
N SER A 284 12.51 -10.25 -32.42
CA SER A 284 11.15 -10.34 -32.94
C SER A 284 10.20 -9.34 -32.27
N LYS A 285 10.32 -9.15 -30.95
CA LYS A 285 9.51 -8.17 -30.21
C LYS A 285 9.87 -6.73 -30.58
N LEU A 286 11.16 -6.41 -30.67
CA LEU A 286 11.62 -5.09 -31.09
C LEU A 286 11.10 -4.74 -32.49
N ILE A 287 11.18 -5.68 -33.43
CA ILE A 287 10.64 -5.51 -34.78
C ILE A 287 9.13 -5.26 -34.74
N ASN A 288 8.39 -6.05 -33.96
CA ASN A 288 6.94 -5.89 -33.82
C ASN A 288 6.52 -4.59 -33.13
N THR A 289 7.39 -3.97 -32.34
CA THR A 289 7.11 -2.66 -31.74
C THR A 289 7.29 -1.50 -32.72
N LEU A 290 8.02 -1.68 -33.83
CA LEU A 290 8.24 -0.61 -34.81
C LEU A 290 6.92 -0.20 -35.47
N GLU A 291 6.71 1.11 -35.56
CA GLU A 291 5.55 1.73 -36.21
C GLU A 291 6.05 2.56 -37.41
N GLU A 292 5.28 2.60 -38.50
CA GLU A 292 5.61 3.45 -39.64
C GLU A 292 5.74 4.92 -39.21
N ASP A 293 6.68 5.64 -39.82
CA ASP A 293 6.93 7.05 -39.57
C ASP A 293 7.15 7.39 -38.07
N THR A 294 7.66 6.44 -37.27
CA THR A 294 7.88 6.61 -35.82
C THR A 294 9.29 6.20 -35.38
N VAL A 295 9.93 7.02 -34.56
CA VAL A 295 11.19 6.74 -33.85
C VAL A 295 10.83 6.28 -32.44
N ILE A 296 11.25 5.05 -32.10
CA ILE A 296 10.98 4.46 -30.78
C ILE A 296 12.23 4.57 -29.90
N ASN A 297 12.10 5.29 -28.78
CA ASN A 297 13.09 5.34 -27.73
C ASN A 297 12.75 4.29 -26.66
N ILE A 298 13.71 3.43 -26.34
CA ILE A 298 13.53 2.39 -25.32
C ILE A 298 14.28 2.79 -24.06
N GLU A 299 13.54 2.99 -22.98
CA GLU A 299 14.07 3.37 -21.67
C GLU A 299 14.28 2.13 -20.80
N PHE A 300 15.45 2.07 -20.16
CA PHE A 300 15.84 1.01 -19.22
C PHE A 300 15.53 1.41 -17.78
#